data_AF-A0A950IQR9-F1
#
_entry.id   AF-A0A950IQR9-F1
#
_cell.length_a   1.000
_cell.length_b   1.000
_cell.length_c   1.000
_cell.angle_alpha   90.00
_cell.angle_beta   90.00
_cell.angle_gamma   90.00
#
_symmetry.space_group_name_H-M   'P 1'
#
loop_
_entity.id
_entity.type
_entity.pdbx_description
1 polymer ?
#
loop_
_entity_poly.entity_id
_entity_poly.type
_entity_poly.pdbx_seq_one_letter_code
_entity_poly.pdbx_strand_id
1 'polypeptide(L)'
;MAEKGSGFPATVVLGLPDTRPNTSGSLTVEGGLLRFESSKQGIRAIPLSSIQEVLLSQQDKQMGGTPTKLGKAAAPYGGGRVVSLFAHKKYDEVSLVYRDEGGGIHGVLFEVPEGQGVKIRDALVNNGARATPQENNGSEHAKSEVRDASVQPVAADQKSGSTLPADGNWNLQVEELDSSGVNLDPAFRVAIYEELLAGLEKTNKFEHVYRSGDRQAETKDNLLILKMSVREFEAGSETKRAVTTVAGATKIKVQYQIQTRDGRVVKDGLADAKVRFFGNNMKATHKLANKVADVIKNSKLAEPAASAPQVASK
;
A
#
# COMPACT_ATOMS: atom_id res chain seq x y z
N MET A 1 40.08 0.04 10.21
CA MET A 1 39.13 1.10 9.80
C MET A 1 38.24 0.49 8.73
N ALA A 2 36.97 0.20 9.04
CA ALA A 2 36.05 -0.37 8.05
C ALA A 2 35.65 0.73 7.06
N GLU A 3 35.82 0.47 5.77
CA GLU A 3 35.29 1.32 4.70
C GLU A 3 33.79 1.53 4.90
N LYS A 4 33.38 2.79 4.88
CA LYS A 4 31.98 3.20 4.94
C LYS A 4 31.38 2.86 3.57
N GLY A 5 30.84 1.66 3.43
CA GLY A 5 30.29 1.14 2.18
C GLY A 5 29.35 2.14 1.50
N SER A 6 29.45 2.22 0.17
CA SER A 6 28.78 3.13 -0.77
C SER A 6 27.28 2.89 -0.90
N GLY A 7 26.57 2.78 0.23
CA GLY A 7 25.13 2.57 0.26
C GLY A 7 24.33 3.86 0.12
N PHE A 8 23.11 3.72 -0.40
CA PHE A 8 22.15 4.81 -0.53
C PHE A 8 21.43 5.02 0.80
N PRO A 9 21.47 6.22 1.42
CA PRO A 9 20.68 6.48 2.61
C PRO A 9 19.20 6.36 2.29
N ALA A 10 18.47 5.61 3.13
CA ALA A 10 17.06 5.33 2.91
C ALA A 10 16.30 5.22 4.24
N THR A 11 15.00 5.45 4.19
CA THR A 11 14.08 5.18 5.30
C THR A 11 13.00 4.23 4.82
N VAL A 12 12.86 3.09 5.50
CA VAL A 12 11.74 2.16 5.29
C VAL A 12 10.47 2.83 5.77
N VAL A 13 9.55 3.12 4.87
CA VAL A 13 8.23 3.64 5.21
C VAL A 13 7.35 2.50 5.72
N LEU A 14 7.27 1.40 4.97
CA LEU A 14 6.48 0.20 5.30
C LEU A 14 6.90 -1.02 4.46
N GLY A 15 6.37 -2.19 4.81
CA GLY A 15 6.39 -3.39 3.96
C GLY A 15 7.68 -4.23 3.99
N LEU A 16 8.74 -3.76 4.67
CA LEU A 16 9.93 -4.59 4.90
C LEU A 16 9.70 -5.51 6.12
N PRO A 17 9.80 -6.85 5.97
CA PRO A 17 9.58 -7.79 7.06
C PRO A 17 10.48 -7.51 8.28
N ASP A 18 9.90 -7.72 9.47
CA ASP A 18 10.56 -7.50 10.78
C ASP A 18 11.21 -6.12 10.94
N THR A 19 10.72 -5.13 10.21
CA THR A 19 11.21 -3.76 10.24
C THR A 19 10.08 -2.83 10.64
N ARG A 20 10.33 -1.97 11.62
CA ARG A 20 9.34 -0.99 12.07
C ARG A 20 9.21 0.11 11.00
N PRO A 21 8.00 0.65 10.79
CA PRO A 21 7.80 1.80 9.93
C PRO A 21 8.69 2.99 10.34
N ASN A 22 9.11 3.78 9.37
CA ASN A 22 9.99 4.95 9.52
C ASN A 22 11.39 4.62 10.08
N THR A 23 11.92 3.44 9.77
CA THR A 23 13.27 3.05 10.18
C THR A 23 14.29 3.52 9.15
N SER A 24 15.22 4.38 9.57
CA SER A 24 16.33 4.82 8.73
C SER A 24 17.47 3.81 8.69
N GLY A 25 18.16 3.76 7.55
CA GLY A 25 19.28 2.87 7.28
C GLY A 25 19.96 3.19 5.96
N SER A 26 20.67 2.20 5.42
CA SER A 26 21.39 2.28 4.15
C SER A 26 20.99 1.11 3.24
N LEU A 27 20.74 1.40 1.96
CA LEU A 27 20.49 0.42 0.92
C LEU A 27 21.78 0.14 0.14
N THR A 28 22.08 -1.13 -0.05
CA THR A 28 23.20 -1.58 -0.87
C THR A 28 22.70 -2.64 -1.84
N VAL A 29 23.17 -2.58 -3.09
CA VAL A 29 22.87 -3.56 -4.12
C VAL A 29 24.16 -4.31 -4.41
N GLU A 30 24.27 -5.54 -3.93
CA GLU A 30 25.50 -6.34 -4.04
C GLU A 30 25.18 -7.83 -3.99
N GLY A 31 25.93 -8.64 -4.74
CA GLY A 31 25.86 -10.11 -4.65
C GLY A 31 24.49 -10.68 -5.01
N GLY A 32 23.74 -10.04 -5.91
CA GLY A 32 22.38 -10.45 -6.28
C GLY A 32 21.34 -10.17 -5.19
N LEU A 33 21.66 -9.34 -4.19
CA LEU A 33 20.77 -8.95 -3.09
C LEU A 33 20.63 -7.43 -3.03
N LEU A 34 19.42 -6.97 -2.73
CA LEU A 34 19.19 -5.65 -2.14
C LEU A 34 19.24 -5.78 -0.63
N ARG A 35 20.21 -5.14 0.03
CA ARG A 35 20.36 -5.17 1.48
C ARG A 35 20.00 -3.82 2.08
N PHE A 36 19.11 -3.85 3.06
CA PHE A 36 18.84 -2.73 3.94
C PHE A 36 19.52 -2.97 5.29
N GLU A 37 20.38 -2.06 5.71
CA GLU A 37 21.06 -2.11 6.99
C GLU A 37 20.63 -0.93 7.87
N SER A 38 20.10 -1.25 9.06
CA SER A 38 19.79 -0.27 10.09
C SER A 38 20.55 -0.59 11.36
N SER A 39 21.19 0.42 11.95
CA SER A 39 21.86 0.30 13.25
C SER A 39 20.93 -0.15 14.38
N LYS A 40 19.61 0.03 14.22
CA LYS A 40 18.60 -0.31 15.23
C LYS A 40 17.93 -1.66 15.02
N GLN A 41 17.88 -2.16 13.78
CA GLN A 41 17.07 -3.35 13.43
C GLN A 41 17.85 -4.43 12.67
N GLY A 42 19.16 -4.21 12.50
CA GLY A 42 20.05 -5.13 11.82
C GLY A 42 19.90 -5.06 10.30
N ILE A 43 20.23 -6.18 9.65
CA ILE A 43 20.26 -6.30 8.19
C ILE A 43 19.02 -7.05 7.71
N ARG A 44 18.44 -6.61 6.60
CA ARG A 44 17.43 -7.32 5.81
C ARG A 44 17.91 -7.41 4.37
N ALA A 45 17.58 -8.51 3.70
CA ALA A 45 17.99 -8.74 2.31
C ALA A 45 16.80 -9.22 1.49
N ILE A 46 16.71 -8.73 0.25
CA ILE A 46 15.74 -9.14 -0.76
C ILE A 46 16.53 -9.64 -1.97
N PRO A 47 16.33 -10.89 -2.42
CA PRO A 47 16.94 -11.37 -3.65
C PRO A 47 16.50 -10.53 -4.86
N LEU A 48 17.45 -10.06 -5.67
CA LEU A 48 17.12 -9.26 -6.86
C LEU A 48 16.30 -10.07 -7.87
N SER A 49 16.52 -11.38 -7.94
CA SER A 49 15.76 -12.30 -8.78
C SER A 49 14.29 -12.44 -8.39
N SER A 50 13.92 -12.09 -7.15
CA SER A 50 12.53 -12.13 -6.68
C SER A 50 11.78 -10.82 -6.88
N ILE A 51 12.50 -9.72 -7.18
CA ILE A 51 11.92 -8.42 -7.51
C ILE A 51 11.27 -8.51 -8.89
N GLN A 52 9.98 -8.21 -8.93
CA GLN A 52 9.16 -8.16 -10.15
C GLN A 52 9.06 -6.75 -10.70
N GLU A 53 8.98 -5.75 -9.82
CA GLU A 53 8.83 -4.35 -10.20
C GLU A 53 9.67 -3.43 -9.31
N VAL A 54 10.19 -2.37 -9.93
CA VAL A 54 10.85 -1.25 -9.27
C VAL A 54 10.18 0.03 -9.78
N LEU A 55 9.47 0.73 -8.91
CA LEU A 55 8.62 1.85 -9.28
C LEU A 55 9.08 3.11 -8.55
N LEU A 56 9.08 4.23 -9.28
CA LEU A 56 9.50 5.52 -8.74
C LEU A 56 8.32 6.47 -8.63
N SER A 57 8.17 7.07 -7.46
CA SER A 57 7.26 8.18 -7.19
C SER A 57 8.02 9.33 -6.54
N GLN A 58 7.43 10.52 -6.53
CA GLN A 58 7.98 11.67 -5.83
C GLN A 58 6.91 12.26 -4.90
N GLN A 59 7.33 12.65 -3.70
CA GLN A 59 6.45 13.31 -2.73
C GLN A 59 7.15 14.53 -2.12
N ASP A 60 6.36 15.60 -1.94
CA ASP A 60 6.75 16.75 -1.13
C ASP A 60 6.33 16.48 0.33
N LYS A 61 7.29 16.45 1.26
CA LYS A 61 7.01 16.25 2.69
C LYS A 61 7.25 17.52 3.49
N GLN A 62 6.28 17.88 4.32
CA GLN A 62 6.39 18.98 5.28
C GLN A 62 7.15 18.50 6.52
N MET A 63 8.34 19.05 6.78
CA MET A 63 9.09 18.71 7.99
C MET A 63 8.51 19.48 9.17
N GLY A 64 7.81 18.79 10.07
CA GLY A 64 7.47 19.31 11.40
C GLY A 64 8.70 19.25 12.31
N GLY A 65 9.23 20.41 12.71
CA GLY A 65 10.38 20.49 13.62
C GLY A 65 10.77 21.93 13.94
N THR A 66 11.26 22.15 15.16
CA THR A 66 11.67 23.45 15.69
C THR A 66 12.67 24.14 14.74
N PRO A 67 12.48 25.44 14.40
CA PRO A 67 13.39 26.14 13.50
C PRO A 67 14.81 26.06 14.04
N THR A 68 15.67 25.33 13.35
CA THR A 68 17.10 25.32 13.64
C THR A 68 17.61 26.73 13.37
N LYS A 69 18.20 27.34 14.41
CA LYS A 69 18.65 28.73 14.44
C LYS A 69 19.87 28.96 13.53
N LEU A 70 19.74 28.81 12.22
CA LEU A 70 20.75 29.28 11.27
C LEU A 70 20.08 30.30 10.33
N GLY A 71 20.42 31.57 10.54
CA GLY A 71 19.96 32.69 9.70
C GLY A 71 18.94 33.64 10.31
N LYS A 72 19.00 33.95 11.62
CA LYS A 72 18.41 35.21 12.11
C LYS A 72 19.40 36.35 11.84
N ALA A 73 19.34 36.89 10.64
CA ALA A 73 19.89 38.21 10.36
C ALA A 73 18.85 39.00 9.56
N ALA A 74 18.37 40.08 10.18
CA ALA A 74 17.54 41.16 9.63
C ALA A 74 16.12 40.81 9.14
N ALA A 75 15.15 41.01 10.02
CA ALA A 75 13.89 41.65 9.62
C ALA A 75 13.53 42.69 10.70
N PRO A 76 13.75 43.99 10.46
CA PRO A 76 13.32 45.03 11.38
C PRO A 76 11.79 45.13 11.35
N TYR A 77 11.23 45.52 12.48
CA TYR A 77 9.81 45.68 12.72
C TYR A 77 9.12 46.53 11.63
N GLY A 78 8.12 45.95 10.96
CA GLY A 78 7.14 46.70 10.16
C GLY A 78 6.92 46.18 8.74
N GLY A 79 5.79 45.51 8.51
CA GLY A 79 5.28 45.20 7.16
C GLY A 79 5.63 43.80 6.66
N GLY A 80 4.61 42.94 6.55
CA GLY A 80 4.72 41.62 5.92
C GLY A 80 4.49 40.48 6.89
N ARG A 81 3.22 40.05 7.01
CA ARG A 81 2.96 38.62 7.22
C ARG A 81 3.65 37.86 6.06
N VAL A 82 3.89 36.58 6.26
CA VAL A 82 4.31 35.57 5.27
C VAL A 82 5.81 35.21 5.30
N VAL A 83 6.05 33.89 5.32
CA VAL A 83 7.31 33.15 5.06
C VAL A 83 8.27 32.92 6.24
N SER A 84 7.87 32.12 7.22
CA SER A 84 8.81 31.23 7.95
C SER A 84 8.04 30.22 8.78
N LEU A 85 7.68 29.05 8.23
CA LEU A 85 7.25 27.93 9.09
C LEU A 85 7.42 26.51 8.54
N PHE A 86 7.75 26.29 7.26
CA PHE A 86 7.86 24.93 6.73
C PHE A 86 9.13 24.75 5.89
N ALA A 87 10.10 24.01 6.43
CA ALA A 87 11.15 23.44 5.61
C ALA A 87 10.52 22.28 4.81
N HIS A 88 10.43 22.43 3.50
CA HIS A 88 10.00 21.37 2.61
C HIS A 88 11.24 20.58 2.17
N LYS A 89 11.23 19.27 2.40
CA LYS A 89 12.22 18.38 1.80
C LYS A 89 11.50 17.48 0.80
N LYS A 90 12.02 17.48 -0.42
CA LYS A 90 11.64 16.53 -1.44
C LYS A 90 12.36 15.21 -1.19
N TYR A 91 11.63 14.13 -1.36
CA TYR A 91 12.17 12.79 -1.32
C TYR A 91 11.71 12.06 -2.57
N ASP A 92 12.59 11.20 -3.10
CA ASP A 92 12.14 10.19 -4.04
C ASP A 92 11.58 9.03 -3.22
N GLU A 93 10.53 8.40 -3.73
CA GLU A 93 9.98 7.17 -3.20
C GLU A 93 10.34 6.04 -4.15
N VAL A 94 10.92 4.97 -3.59
CA VAL A 94 11.24 3.74 -4.33
C VAL A 94 10.35 2.64 -3.78
N SER A 95 9.41 2.19 -4.62
CA SER A 95 8.54 1.07 -4.31
C SER A 95 9.06 -0.18 -5.01
N LEU A 96 9.19 -1.27 -4.27
CA LEU A 96 9.54 -2.57 -4.84
C LEU A 96 8.38 -3.53 -4.65
N VAL A 97 8.13 -4.33 -5.67
CA VAL A 97 7.22 -5.47 -5.59
C VAL A 97 8.03 -6.73 -5.83
N TYR A 98 7.98 -7.68 -4.89
CA TYR A 98 8.77 -8.90 -4.94
C TYR A 98 7.96 -10.11 -4.48
N ARG A 99 8.41 -11.32 -4.81
CA ARG A 99 7.85 -12.57 -4.27
C ARG A 99 8.75 -13.13 -3.19
N ASP A 100 8.15 -13.66 -2.13
CA ASP A 100 8.88 -14.45 -1.15
C ASP A 100 9.09 -15.90 -1.62
N GLU A 101 9.75 -16.70 -0.78
CA GLU A 101 9.98 -18.12 -1.06
C GLU A 101 8.68 -18.93 -1.17
N GLY A 102 7.61 -18.50 -0.50
CA GLY A 102 6.27 -19.08 -0.56
C GLY A 102 5.50 -18.75 -1.84
N GLY A 103 5.98 -17.79 -2.62
CA GLY A 103 5.32 -17.25 -3.81
C GLY A 103 4.38 -16.08 -3.53
N GLY A 104 4.22 -15.70 -2.27
CA GLY A 104 3.41 -14.57 -1.84
C GLY A 104 4.02 -13.26 -2.30
N ILE A 105 3.19 -12.36 -2.81
CA ILE A 105 3.65 -11.02 -3.21
C ILE A 105 3.78 -10.09 -2.01
N HIS A 106 4.88 -9.35 -1.98
CA HIS A 106 5.20 -8.32 -0.99
C HIS A 106 5.53 -7.01 -1.69
N GLY A 107 5.14 -5.92 -1.05
CA GLY A 107 5.55 -4.58 -1.41
C GLY A 107 6.43 -3.98 -0.32
N VAL A 108 7.46 -3.22 -0.70
CA VAL A 108 8.22 -2.39 0.24
C VAL A 108 8.35 -0.98 -0.31
N LEU A 109 8.22 0.01 0.57
CA LEU A 109 8.30 1.42 0.24
C LEU A 109 9.47 2.07 0.98
N PHE A 110 10.40 2.67 0.23
CA PHE A 110 11.52 3.43 0.76
C PHE A 110 11.40 4.92 0.41
N GLU A 111 11.62 5.79 1.39
CA GLU A 111 11.92 7.20 1.19
C GLU A 111 13.44 7.38 1.07
N VAL A 112 13.91 8.02 0.00
CA VAL A 112 15.33 8.29 -0.25
C VAL A 112 15.53 9.77 -0.62
N PRO A 113 16.74 10.34 -0.47
CA PRO A 113 16.98 11.72 -0.87
C PRO A 113 16.65 11.95 -2.35
N GLU A 114 16.15 13.14 -2.67
CA GLU A 114 15.86 13.56 -4.05
C GLU A 114 17.03 13.27 -4.99
N GLY A 115 16.72 12.66 -6.15
CA GLY A 115 17.68 12.26 -7.17
C GLY A 115 18.38 10.92 -6.91
N GLN A 116 18.13 10.25 -5.78
CA GLN A 116 18.68 8.91 -5.49
C GLN A 116 17.77 7.78 -5.98
N GLY A 117 16.46 8.02 -6.16
CA GLY A 117 15.53 6.96 -6.57
C GLY A 117 15.91 6.35 -7.92
N VAL A 118 16.24 7.19 -8.90
CA VAL A 118 16.72 6.74 -10.21
C VAL A 118 18.01 5.93 -10.09
N LYS A 119 18.97 6.37 -9.28
CA LYS A 119 20.25 5.67 -9.10
C LYS A 119 20.06 4.30 -8.47
N ILE A 120 19.15 4.18 -7.51
CA ILE A 120 18.80 2.89 -6.88
C ILE A 120 18.13 1.98 -7.89
N ARG A 121 17.16 2.48 -8.67
CA ARG A 121 16.52 1.71 -9.74
C ARG A 121 17.54 1.21 -10.75
N ASP A 122 18.42 2.08 -11.23
CA ASP A 122 19.45 1.71 -12.20
C ASP A 122 20.39 0.67 -11.61
N ALA A 123 20.80 0.82 -10.34
CA ALA A 123 21.60 -0.18 -9.65
C ALA A 123 20.87 -1.53 -9.56
N LEU A 124 19.58 -1.55 -9.21
CA LEU A 124 18.78 -2.78 -9.15
C LEU A 124 18.69 -3.46 -10.52
N VAL A 125 18.34 -2.72 -11.56
CA VAL A 125 18.15 -3.25 -12.92
C VAL A 125 19.48 -3.74 -13.50
N ASN A 126 20.55 -2.95 -13.37
CA ASN A 126 21.88 -3.32 -13.85
C ASN A 126 22.45 -4.56 -13.13
N ASN A 127 21.97 -4.85 -11.92
CA ASN A 127 22.33 -6.05 -11.16
C ASN A 127 21.31 -7.19 -11.30
N GLY A 128 20.37 -7.11 -12.25
CA GLY A 128 19.51 -8.22 -12.65
C GLY A 128 18.11 -8.25 -12.02
N ALA A 129 17.68 -7.19 -11.33
CA ALA A 129 16.28 -7.06 -10.93
C ALA A 129 15.39 -6.80 -12.15
N ARG A 130 14.16 -7.34 -12.15
CA ARG A 130 13.18 -7.00 -13.17
C ARG A 130 12.59 -5.64 -12.85
N ALA A 131 12.59 -4.74 -13.83
CA ALA A 131 11.83 -3.50 -13.77
C ALA A 131 10.85 -3.46 -14.93
N THR A 132 9.59 -3.18 -14.60
CA THR A 132 8.62 -2.74 -15.60
C THR A 132 9.04 -1.36 -16.12
N PRO A 133 9.01 -1.11 -17.44
CA PRO A 133 9.24 0.22 -17.97
C PRO A 133 8.18 1.18 -17.43
N GLN A 134 8.59 2.19 -16.67
CA GLN A 134 7.69 3.27 -16.26
C GLN A 134 7.57 4.25 -17.43
N GLU A 135 6.37 4.40 -18.01
CA GLU A 135 6.07 5.54 -18.88
C GLU A 135 6.16 6.81 -18.04
N ASN A 136 7.17 7.64 -18.34
CA ASN A 136 7.31 8.98 -17.80
C ASN A 136 6.15 9.85 -18.29
N ASN A 137 5.02 9.84 -17.58
CA ASN A 137 4.09 10.95 -17.64
C ASN A 137 4.36 11.85 -16.44
N GLY A 138 5.24 12.82 -16.67
CA GLY A 138 5.39 13.97 -15.83
C GLY A 138 4.03 14.57 -15.51
N SER A 139 3.89 15.02 -14.27
CA SER A 139 2.73 15.69 -13.73
C SER A 139 2.25 16.83 -14.63
N GLU A 140 1.23 16.58 -15.45
CA GLU A 140 0.34 17.61 -15.97
C GLU A 140 -1.11 17.13 -15.90
N HIS A 141 -1.91 17.95 -15.22
CA HIS A 141 -3.28 17.68 -14.84
C HIS A 141 -4.19 17.51 -16.07
N ALA A 142 -4.76 16.31 -16.27
CA ALA A 142 -5.97 16.14 -17.07
C ALA A 142 -7.14 15.78 -16.14
N LYS A 143 -8.01 16.76 -15.92
CA LYS A 143 -9.29 16.64 -15.25
C LYS A 143 -10.21 15.76 -16.12
N SER A 144 -10.31 14.46 -15.82
CA SER A 144 -11.34 13.61 -16.40
C SER A 144 -12.65 13.80 -15.63
N GLU A 145 -13.47 14.68 -16.17
CA GLU A 145 -14.88 14.88 -15.81
C GLU A 145 -15.69 13.83 -16.58
N VAL A 146 -16.05 12.71 -15.92
CA VAL A 146 -16.97 11.73 -16.51
C VAL A 146 -18.34 11.89 -15.87
N ARG A 147 -19.28 12.17 -16.76
CA ARG A 147 -20.70 12.39 -16.54
C ARG A 147 -21.39 11.13 -16.04
N ASP A 148 -22.38 11.40 -15.21
CA ASP A 148 -23.39 10.50 -14.66
C ASP A 148 -23.97 9.57 -15.73
N ALA A 149 -23.87 8.26 -15.51
CA ALA A 149 -24.66 7.26 -16.23
C ALA A 149 -25.15 6.24 -15.21
N SER A 150 -26.43 6.40 -14.86
CA SER A 150 -27.22 5.51 -14.03
C SER A 150 -27.09 4.04 -14.44
N VAL A 151 -26.82 3.17 -13.47
CA VAL A 151 -27.16 1.74 -13.56
C VAL A 151 -27.98 1.38 -12.33
N GLN A 152 -29.20 0.93 -12.60
CA GLN A 152 -30.21 0.51 -11.64
C GLN A 152 -29.83 -0.83 -10.97
N PRO A 153 -30.25 -1.10 -9.73
CA PRO A 153 -30.04 -2.37 -9.06
C PRO A 153 -31.06 -3.40 -9.55
N VAL A 154 -30.59 -4.56 -10.04
CA VAL A 154 -31.44 -5.74 -10.23
C VAL A 154 -31.49 -6.52 -8.94
N ALA A 155 -32.67 -6.50 -8.31
CA ALA A 155 -33.04 -7.39 -7.23
C ALA A 155 -33.27 -8.81 -7.79
N ALA A 156 -32.75 -9.82 -7.09
CA ALA A 156 -33.30 -11.16 -7.14
C ALA A 156 -33.31 -11.73 -5.71
N ASP A 157 -34.50 -11.68 -5.12
CA ASP A 157 -34.91 -12.50 -3.98
C ASP A 157 -34.76 -13.98 -4.34
N GLN A 158 -33.98 -14.73 -3.57
CA GLN A 158 -34.31 -16.13 -3.29
C GLN A 158 -34.06 -16.42 -1.81
N LYS A 159 -35.17 -16.39 -1.08
CA LYS A 159 -35.37 -16.90 0.26
C LYS A 159 -35.36 -18.43 0.19
N SER A 160 -34.36 -19.08 0.78
CA SER A 160 -34.51 -20.47 1.21
C SER A 160 -33.82 -20.63 2.55
N GLY A 161 -34.63 -20.94 3.55
CA GLY A 161 -34.20 -21.05 4.94
C GLY A 161 -33.42 -22.34 5.17
N SER A 162 -32.27 -22.20 5.80
CA SER A 162 -31.94 -23.07 6.93
C SER A 162 -31.45 -22.19 8.06
N THR A 163 -31.95 -22.46 9.25
CA THR A 163 -31.49 -21.85 10.50
C THR A 163 -30.03 -22.22 10.71
N LEU A 164 -29.15 -21.23 10.86
CA LEU A 164 -27.70 -21.39 10.96
C LEU A 164 -27.23 -21.09 12.39
N PRO A 165 -26.31 -21.89 12.96
CA PRO A 165 -25.47 -21.52 14.10
C PRO A 165 -24.27 -20.64 13.67
N ALA A 166 -23.55 -20.09 14.65
CA ALA A 166 -22.55 -19.03 14.51
C ALA A 166 -21.11 -19.49 14.20
N ASP A 167 -20.37 -18.64 13.45
CA ASP A 167 -18.90 -18.46 13.39
C ASP A 167 -18.01 -19.66 12.98
N GLY A 168 -17.71 -19.81 11.68
CA GLY A 168 -16.69 -20.74 11.16
C GLY A 168 -15.30 -20.11 10.95
N ASN A 169 -14.23 -20.87 11.20
CA ASN A 169 -12.82 -20.47 11.00
C ASN A 169 -12.52 -20.35 9.50
N TRP A 170 -12.52 -19.14 8.95
CA TRP A 170 -12.18 -18.88 7.55
C TRP A 170 -10.71 -18.50 7.38
N ASN A 171 -10.09 -18.92 6.28
CA ASN A 171 -8.85 -18.35 5.76
C ASN A 171 -9.17 -17.28 4.70
N LEU A 172 -8.33 -16.26 4.57
CA LEU A 172 -8.52 -15.20 3.60
C LEU A 172 -7.26 -15.02 2.75
N GLN A 173 -7.39 -15.03 1.43
CA GLN A 173 -6.34 -14.59 0.51
C GLN A 173 -6.67 -13.19 -0.01
N VAL A 174 -5.70 -12.29 0.03
CA VAL A 174 -5.84 -10.93 -0.51
C VAL A 174 -5.20 -10.89 -1.89
N GLU A 175 -5.99 -10.62 -2.92
CA GLU A 175 -5.47 -10.41 -4.28
C GLU A 175 -4.78 -9.05 -4.42
N GLU A 176 -3.95 -8.93 -5.46
CA GLU A 176 -3.31 -7.66 -5.82
C GLU A 176 -4.37 -6.59 -6.10
N LEU A 177 -4.06 -5.35 -5.72
CA LEU A 177 -4.96 -4.22 -5.92
C LEU A 177 -5.12 -3.93 -7.41
N ASP A 178 -6.32 -4.11 -7.92
CA ASP A 178 -6.67 -3.73 -9.28
C ASP A 178 -6.84 -2.21 -9.38
N SER A 179 -5.91 -1.56 -10.06
CA SER A 179 -5.98 -0.13 -10.38
C SER A 179 -6.22 0.11 -11.88
N SER A 180 -6.68 -0.90 -12.63
CA SER A 180 -6.97 -0.73 -14.05
C SER A 180 -8.03 0.36 -14.26
N GLY A 181 -7.69 1.38 -15.06
CA GLY A 181 -8.55 2.54 -15.30
C GLY A 181 -8.40 3.72 -14.34
N VAL A 182 -7.53 3.65 -13.34
CA VAL A 182 -7.18 4.78 -12.47
C VAL A 182 -5.66 4.95 -12.41
N ASN A 183 -5.16 6.17 -12.65
CA ASN A 183 -3.75 6.47 -12.49
C ASN A 183 -3.39 6.56 -10.99
N LEU A 184 -3.22 5.41 -10.36
CA LEU A 184 -2.81 5.30 -8.96
C LEU A 184 -1.29 5.36 -8.86
N ASP A 185 -0.80 6.24 -7.98
CA ASP A 185 0.63 6.32 -7.70
C ASP A 185 1.16 4.96 -7.17
N PRO A 186 2.30 4.46 -7.67
CA PRO A 186 2.84 3.16 -7.27
C PRO A 186 3.04 2.97 -5.76
N ALA A 187 3.47 4.01 -5.04
CA ALA A 187 3.64 3.95 -3.60
C ALA A 187 2.31 3.74 -2.88
N PHE A 188 1.23 4.35 -3.38
CA PHE A 188 -0.11 4.10 -2.86
C PHE A 188 -0.57 2.66 -3.08
N ARG A 189 -0.26 2.08 -4.24
CA ARG A 189 -0.60 0.67 -4.53
C ARG A 189 0.01 -0.27 -3.49
N VAL A 190 1.33 -0.13 -3.28
CA VAL A 190 2.08 -0.93 -2.30
C VAL A 190 1.58 -0.67 -0.88
N ALA A 191 1.38 0.59 -0.50
CA ALA A 191 0.95 0.96 0.83
C ALA A 191 -0.46 0.44 1.18
N ILE A 192 -1.43 0.53 0.26
CA ILE A 192 -2.78 0.00 0.47
C ILE A 192 -2.73 -1.50 0.73
N TYR A 193 -1.97 -2.25 -0.09
CA TYR A 193 -1.88 -3.70 0.01
C TYR A 193 -1.24 -4.14 1.34
N GLU A 194 -0.06 -3.59 1.68
CA GLU A 194 0.66 -3.96 2.90
C GLU A 194 -0.08 -3.58 4.18
N GLU A 195 -0.69 -2.39 4.21
CA GLU A 195 -1.44 -1.96 5.39
C GLU A 195 -2.75 -2.72 5.56
N LEU A 196 -3.38 -3.15 4.45
CA LEU A 196 -4.57 -3.99 4.50
C LEU A 196 -4.26 -5.36 5.09
N LEU A 197 -3.18 -6.01 4.64
CA LEU A 197 -2.73 -7.28 5.22
C LEU A 197 -2.52 -7.15 6.73
N ALA A 198 -1.72 -6.15 7.14
CA ALA A 198 -1.46 -5.89 8.56
C ALA A 198 -2.73 -5.52 9.35
N GLY A 199 -3.70 -4.85 8.71
CA GLY A 199 -4.99 -4.51 9.29
C GLY A 199 -5.87 -5.75 9.50
N LEU A 200 -5.93 -6.64 8.50
CA LEU A 200 -6.71 -7.87 8.52
C LEU A 200 -6.15 -8.88 9.54
N GLU A 201 -4.84 -9.06 9.60
CA GLU A 201 -4.19 -9.92 10.59
C GLU A 201 -4.55 -9.49 12.02
N LYS A 202 -4.57 -8.19 12.30
CA LYS A 202 -4.95 -7.65 13.62
C LYS A 202 -6.41 -7.88 13.99
N THR A 203 -7.29 -8.18 13.03
CA THR A 203 -8.70 -8.45 13.34
C THR A 203 -8.88 -9.78 14.06
N ASN A 204 -7.94 -10.72 13.93
CA ASN A 204 -8.03 -12.11 14.39
C ASN A 204 -9.32 -12.83 13.94
N LYS A 205 -9.96 -12.35 12.86
CA LYS A 205 -11.19 -12.94 12.34
C LYS A 205 -10.94 -14.17 11.48
N PHE A 206 -9.80 -14.20 10.83
CA PHE A 206 -9.39 -15.27 9.94
C PHE A 206 -8.34 -16.12 10.65
N GLU A 207 -8.36 -17.42 10.39
CA GLU A 207 -7.32 -18.34 10.86
C GLU A 207 -5.96 -17.87 10.34
N HIS A 208 -5.85 -17.67 9.02
CA HIS A 208 -4.72 -17.02 8.37
C HIS A 208 -5.15 -16.05 7.27
N VAL A 209 -4.31 -15.01 7.09
CA VAL A 209 -4.38 -14.06 5.99
C VAL A 209 -3.21 -14.32 5.06
N TYR A 210 -3.52 -14.77 3.85
CA TYR A 210 -2.56 -15.11 2.80
C TYR A 210 -2.41 -13.96 1.80
N ARG A 211 -1.21 -13.87 1.24
CA ARG A 211 -0.86 -12.94 0.16
C ARG A 211 -1.29 -13.49 -1.19
N SER A 212 -1.43 -12.62 -2.19
CA SER A 212 -1.61 -13.04 -3.58
C SER A 212 -0.43 -13.90 -4.03
N GLY A 213 -0.73 -15.05 -4.66
CA GLY A 213 0.27 -16.03 -5.11
C GLY A 213 0.90 -16.91 -4.03
N ASP A 214 0.52 -16.77 -2.76
CA ASP A 214 0.99 -17.65 -1.70
C ASP A 214 0.47 -19.08 -1.91
N ARG A 215 1.39 -20.02 -2.15
CA ARG A 215 1.05 -21.43 -2.45
C ARG A 215 0.41 -22.14 -1.26
N GLN A 216 0.61 -21.67 -0.03
CA GLN A 216 -0.05 -22.28 1.12
C GLN A 216 -1.56 -22.05 1.10
N ALA A 217 -2.02 -20.94 0.52
CA ALA A 217 -3.43 -20.65 0.37
C ALA A 217 -4.14 -21.72 -0.47
N GLU A 218 -3.49 -22.27 -1.49
CA GLU A 218 -4.03 -23.29 -2.41
C GLU A 218 -4.42 -24.58 -1.68
N THR A 219 -3.78 -24.89 -0.56
CA THR A 219 -4.06 -26.11 0.22
C THR A 219 -5.24 -25.99 1.20
N LYS A 220 -5.88 -24.81 1.31
CA LYS A 220 -6.95 -24.56 2.29
C LYS A 220 -8.34 -24.67 1.66
N ASP A 221 -9.18 -25.57 2.17
CA ASP A 221 -10.55 -25.75 1.69
C ASP A 221 -11.49 -24.60 2.11
N ASN A 222 -11.26 -24.04 3.29
CA ASN A 222 -11.97 -22.91 3.87
C ASN A 222 -11.33 -21.56 3.46
N LEU A 223 -11.17 -21.31 2.15
CA LEU A 223 -10.54 -20.09 1.65
C LEU A 223 -11.55 -19.10 1.05
N LEU A 224 -11.48 -17.86 1.52
CA LEU A 224 -12.10 -16.69 0.89
C LEU A 224 -11.04 -15.89 0.13
N ILE A 225 -11.47 -15.20 -0.91
CA ILE A 225 -10.64 -14.35 -1.76
C ILE A 225 -11.16 -12.90 -1.64
N LEU A 226 -10.33 -12.00 -1.14
CA LEU A 226 -10.59 -10.56 -1.11
C LEU A 226 -9.98 -9.90 -2.35
N LYS A 227 -10.86 -9.35 -3.19
CA LYS A 227 -10.50 -8.53 -4.35
C LYS A 227 -10.78 -7.07 -4.07
N MET A 228 -9.90 -6.19 -4.54
CA MET A 228 -10.06 -4.75 -4.41
C MET A 228 -9.80 -4.06 -5.73
N SER A 229 -10.70 -3.18 -6.14
CA SER A 229 -10.58 -2.36 -7.35
C SER A 229 -10.68 -0.88 -7.02
N VAL A 230 -9.68 -0.09 -7.40
CA VAL A 230 -9.69 1.36 -7.23
C VAL A 230 -10.68 1.99 -8.20
N ARG A 231 -11.63 2.76 -7.66
CA ARG A 231 -12.67 3.44 -8.44
C ARG A 231 -12.39 4.93 -8.64
N GLU A 232 -11.75 5.56 -7.67
CA GLU A 232 -11.42 6.98 -7.73
C GLU A 232 -10.13 7.24 -6.95
N PHE A 233 -9.23 8.02 -7.53
CA PHE A 233 -8.02 8.49 -6.88
C PHE A 233 -7.80 9.96 -7.20
N GLU A 234 -7.60 10.75 -6.15
CA GLU A 234 -7.15 12.13 -6.26
C GLU A 234 -5.94 12.30 -5.35
N ALA A 235 -4.75 12.44 -5.97
CA ALA A 235 -3.52 12.70 -5.24
C ALA A 235 -3.61 14.07 -4.57
N GLY A 236 -3.44 14.08 -3.25
CA GLY A 236 -3.37 15.30 -2.48
C GLY A 236 -1.98 15.92 -2.48
N SER A 237 -1.89 17.18 -2.05
CA SER A 237 -0.61 17.89 -1.89
C SER A 237 -0.52 18.44 -0.47
N GLU A 238 0.50 18.04 0.28
CA GLU A 238 0.79 18.60 1.61
C GLU A 238 1.04 20.10 1.54
N THR A 239 1.77 20.55 0.52
CA THR A 239 2.07 21.97 0.28
C THR A 239 0.79 22.78 0.10
N LYS A 240 -0.20 22.29 -0.68
CA LYS A 240 -1.50 22.96 -0.84
C LYS A 240 -2.35 22.92 0.44
N ARG A 241 -2.22 21.87 1.26
CA ARG A 241 -2.87 21.78 2.60
C ARG A 241 -2.26 22.75 3.62
N ALA A 242 -0.98 23.07 3.49
CA ALA A 242 -0.31 24.02 4.39
C ALA A 242 -0.83 25.46 4.21
N VAL A 243 -1.33 25.80 3.02
CA VAL A 243 -1.84 27.14 2.67
C VAL A 243 -3.37 27.25 2.64
N THR A 244 -4.11 26.14 2.56
CA THR A 244 -5.58 26.15 2.60
C THR A 244 -6.12 24.97 3.42
N THR A 245 -7.15 25.20 4.24
CA THR A 245 -7.74 24.17 5.13
C THR A 245 -8.57 23.11 4.39
N VAL A 246 -8.79 23.26 3.07
CA VAL A 246 -9.72 22.43 2.29
C VAL A 246 -9.10 21.85 1.01
N ALA A 247 -8.10 22.50 0.39
CA ALA A 247 -7.50 22.02 -0.85
C ALA A 247 -6.30 21.10 -0.59
N GLY A 248 -6.11 20.12 -1.49
CA GLY A 248 -5.00 19.18 -1.45
C GLY A 248 -5.28 17.89 -0.67
N ALA A 249 -6.52 17.56 -0.29
CA ALA A 249 -6.85 16.30 0.35
C ALA A 249 -6.64 15.10 -0.60
N THR A 250 -5.97 14.05 -0.13
CA THR A 250 -5.90 12.79 -0.88
C THR A 250 -7.22 12.05 -0.71
N LYS A 251 -7.80 11.61 -1.82
CA LYS A 251 -9.03 10.81 -1.84
C LYS A 251 -8.76 9.49 -2.54
N ILE A 252 -9.22 8.41 -1.94
CA ILE A 252 -9.18 7.08 -2.53
C ILE A 252 -10.56 6.45 -2.30
N LYS A 253 -11.19 5.95 -3.35
CA LYS A 253 -12.35 5.08 -3.27
C LYS A 253 -12.00 3.72 -3.84
N VAL A 254 -12.29 2.69 -3.08
CA VAL A 254 -12.04 1.30 -3.47
C VAL A 254 -13.34 0.52 -3.33
N GLN A 255 -13.62 -0.31 -4.34
CA GLN A 255 -14.61 -1.36 -4.22
C GLN A 255 -13.90 -2.62 -3.73
N TYR A 256 -14.50 -3.29 -2.76
CA TYR A 256 -14.01 -4.59 -2.30
C TYR A 256 -15.07 -5.66 -2.55
N GLN A 257 -14.61 -6.88 -2.82
CA GLN A 257 -15.44 -8.06 -2.94
C GLN A 257 -14.75 -9.22 -2.22
N ILE A 258 -15.51 -9.96 -1.42
CA ILE A 258 -15.09 -11.22 -0.83
C ILE A 258 -15.85 -12.32 -1.56
N GLN A 259 -15.12 -13.28 -2.10
CA GLN A 259 -15.64 -14.39 -2.88
C GLN A 259 -15.16 -15.71 -2.28
N THR A 260 -15.96 -16.76 -2.38
CA THR A 260 -15.45 -18.13 -2.21
C THR A 260 -14.68 -18.57 -3.45
N ARG A 261 -13.90 -19.66 -3.36
CA ARG A 261 -13.08 -20.17 -4.48
C ARG A 261 -13.86 -20.46 -5.76
N ASP A 262 -15.12 -20.84 -5.64
CA ASP A 262 -16.05 -21.07 -6.75
C ASP A 262 -16.56 -19.77 -7.40
N GLY A 263 -16.09 -18.60 -6.94
CA GLY A 263 -16.45 -17.29 -7.47
C GLY A 263 -17.72 -16.69 -6.88
N ARG A 264 -18.41 -17.39 -5.96
CA ARG A 264 -19.62 -16.85 -5.32
C ARG A 264 -19.24 -15.69 -4.40
N VAL A 265 -19.81 -14.51 -4.68
CA VAL A 265 -19.65 -13.32 -3.84
C VAL A 265 -20.38 -13.53 -2.53
N VAL A 266 -19.64 -13.51 -1.42
CA VAL A 266 -20.19 -13.57 -0.07
C VAL A 266 -20.37 -12.18 0.54
N LYS A 267 -19.61 -11.21 0.04
CA LYS A 267 -19.73 -9.81 0.45
C LYS A 267 -19.18 -8.88 -0.63
N ASP A 268 -19.81 -7.75 -0.82
CA ASP A 268 -19.30 -6.65 -1.60
C ASP A 268 -19.55 -5.31 -0.89
N GLY A 269 -18.83 -4.28 -1.34
CA GLY A 269 -19.07 -2.93 -0.87
C GLY A 269 -18.07 -1.91 -1.40
N LEU A 270 -18.28 -0.67 -0.97
CA LEU A 270 -17.40 0.46 -1.25
C LEU A 270 -16.78 0.94 0.05
N ALA A 271 -15.47 1.23 -0.01
CA ALA A 271 -14.72 1.87 1.05
C ALA A 271 -14.06 3.13 0.50
N ASP A 272 -14.33 4.26 1.14
CA ASP A 272 -13.69 5.53 0.87
C ASP A 272 -12.75 5.91 2.02
N ALA A 273 -11.58 6.42 1.65
CA ALA A 273 -10.64 7.05 2.56
C ALA A 273 -10.28 8.45 2.06
N LYS A 274 -10.28 9.40 3.00
CA LYS A 274 -9.91 10.78 2.73
C LYS A 274 -9.02 11.31 3.84
N VAL A 275 -7.87 11.88 3.46
CA VAL A 275 -6.99 12.58 4.40
C VAL A 275 -7.07 14.07 4.16
N ARG A 276 -7.56 14.79 5.19
CA ARG A 276 -7.86 16.22 5.17
C ARG A 276 -6.88 17.09 5.98
N PHE A 277 -5.98 16.50 6.80
CA PHE A 277 -5.10 17.26 7.71
C PHE A 277 -3.70 16.65 7.82
N PHE A 278 -2.70 17.51 8.11
CA PHE A 278 -1.27 17.27 8.35
C PHE A 278 -0.82 15.81 8.52
N GLY A 279 0.18 15.41 7.72
CA GLY A 279 0.84 14.11 7.75
C GLY A 279 0.95 13.50 6.35
N ASN A 280 1.94 12.59 6.19
CA ASN A 280 2.26 11.92 4.93
C ASN A 280 0.99 11.45 4.22
N ASN A 281 0.92 11.68 2.91
CA ASN A 281 -0.17 11.25 2.03
C ASN A 281 -0.53 9.76 2.21
N MET A 282 0.44 8.94 2.61
CA MET A 282 0.30 7.53 3.00
C MET A 282 -0.58 7.28 4.24
N LYS A 283 -0.94 8.29 5.04
CA LYS A 283 -1.94 8.09 6.12
C LYS A 283 -3.33 7.74 5.56
N ALA A 284 -3.58 8.01 4.26
CA ALA A 284 -4.84 7.69 3.60
C ALA A 284 -4.98 6.18 3.37
N THR A 285 -3.87 5.52 3.03
CA THR A 285 -3.83 4.07 2.84
C THR A 285 -4.09 3.37 4.17
N HIS A 286 -3.54 3.89 5.28
CA HIS A 286 -3.73 3.29 6.60
C HIS A 286 -5.19 3.33 7.05
N LYS A 287 -5.84 4.48 6.83
CA LYS A 287 -7.26 4.67 7.14
C LYS A 287 -8.15 3.80 6.26
N LEU A 288 -7.82 3.67 4.98
CA LEU A 288 -8.54 2.80 4.07
C LEU A 288 -8.45 1.35 4.53
N ALA A 289 -7.23 0.86 4.77
CA ALA A 289 -6.95 -0.48 5.24
C ALA A 289 -7.72 -0.81 6.52
N ASN A 290 -7.65 0.05 7.55
CA ASN A 290 -8.40 -0.14 8.78
C ASN A 290 -9.91 -0.13 8.54
N LYS A 291 -10.43 0.79 7.72
CA LYS A 291 -11.87 0.85 7.42
C LYS A 291 -12.36 -0.42 6.74
N VAL A 292 -11.61 -0.92 5.76
CA VAL A 292 -11.92 -2.20 5.10
C VAL A 292 -11.83 -3.34 6.10
N ALA A 293 -10.76 -3.43 6.88
CA ALA A 293 -10.59 -4.45 7.91
C ALA A 293 -11.71 -4.44 8.96
N ASP A 294 -12.14 -3.27 9.42
CA ASP A 294 -13.24 -3.10 10.38
C ASP A 294 -14.59 -3.53 9.77
N VAL A 295 -14.85 -3.15 8.52
CA VAL A 295 -16.08 -3.58 7.82
C VAL A 295 -16.08 -5.09 7.64
N ILE A 296 -14.95 -5.69 7.27
CA ILE A 296 -14.80 -7.13 7.11
C ILE A 296 -14.94 -7.83 8.47
N LYS A 297 -14.32 -7.30 9.52
CA LYS A 297 -14.41 -7.80 10.90
C LYS A 297 -15.87 -7.90 11.36
N ASN A 298 -16.66 -6.86 11.10
CA ASN A 298 -18.05 -6.78 11.54
C ASN A 298 -19.06 -7.41 10.57
N SER A 299 -18.63 -7.87 9.39
CA SER A 299 -19.53 -8.49 8.40
C SER A 299 -19.83 -9.95 8.73
N LYS A 300 -21.07 -10.40 8.49
CA LYS A 300 -21.37 -11.83 8.48
C LYS A 300 -20.86 -12.43 7.17
N LEU A 301 -20.00 -13.44 7.27
CA LEU A 301 -19.48 -14.19 6.11
C LEU A 301 -20.30 -15.47 5.95
N ALA A 302 -20.57 -15.88 4.71
CA ALA A 302 -21.21 -17.18 4.45
C ALA A 302 -20.34 -18.33 4.99
N GLU A 303 -20.90 -19.53 5.15
CA GLU A 303 -20.19 -20.71 5.70
C GLU A 303 -19.39 -21.48 4.63
N PRO A 304 -18.26 -22.14 4.98
CA PRO A 304 -17.50 -22.95 4.03
C PRO A 304 -18.34 -24.13 3.56
N ALA A 305 -18.36 -24.37 2.25
CA ALA A 305 -18.98 -25.59 1.74
C ALA A 305 -18.18 -26.79 2.28
N ALA A 306 -18.80 -27.59 3.13
CA ALA A 306 -18.23 -28.87 3.53
C ALA A 306 -18.03 -29.72 2.28
N SER A 307 -16.81 -30.16 2.03
CA SER A 307 -16.48 -31.12 0.97
C SER A 307 -17.41 -32.32 1.08
N ALA A 308 -18.26 -32.50 0.07
CA ALA A 308 -19.20 -33.60 0.03
C ALA A 308 -18.43 -34.94 0.14
N PRO A 309 -18.89 -35.91 0.96
CA PRO A 309 -18.24 -37.20 1.05
C PRO A 309 -18.32 -37.89 -0.32
N GLN A 310 -17.15 -38.31 -0.83
CA GLN A 310 -17.06 -39.21 -1.98
C GLN A 310 -17.94 -40.43 -1.70
N VAL A 311 -19.02 -40.57 -2.46
CA VAL A 311 -19.85 -41.77 -2.46
C VAL A 311 -19.00 -42.88 -3.05
N ALA A 312 -18.52 -43.76 -2.18
CA ALA A 312 -17.90 -45.01 -2.56
C ALA A 312 -18.98 -45.89 -3.24
N SER A 313 -18.89 -46.04 -4.55
CA SER A 313 -19.61 -47.08 -5.27
C SER A 313 -19.02 -48.45 -4.90
N LYS A 314 -19.85 -49.30 -4.30
CA LYS A 314 -19.71 -50.76 -4.36
C LYS A 314 -20.69 -51.30 -5.38
#